data_AF-A0A9Q3CKY8-F1
#
_entry.id   AF-A0A9Q3CKY8-F1
#
_cell.length_a   1.000
_cell.length_b   1.000
_cell.length_c   1.000
_cell.angle_alpha   90.00
_cell.angle_beta   90.00
_cell.angle_gamma   90.00
#
_symmetry.space_group_name_H-M   'P 1'
#
loop_
_entity.id
_entity.type
_entity.pdbx_description
1 polymer ?
#
loop_
_entity_poly.entity_id
_entity_poly.type
_entity_poly.pdbx_seq_one_letter_code
_entity_poly.pdbx_strand_id
1 'polypeptide(L)'
;MEVIRGIDMIKKDFESPDILVTARFNILFTKSAHRWYIKLRKEHGQQSWTWWKPQIIKKWANDAWRFKVEKSFESAKFNADKDKDLPFFFQQKERLTALYPDMSEFMIHRKILR
;
A
#
# COMPACT_ATOMS: atom_id res chain seq x y z
N MET A 1 -0.75 -0.30 -1.26
CA MET A 1 -1.43 -0.79 -2.48
C MET A 1 -1.67 -2.29 -2.44
N GLU A 2 -0.69 -3.10 -2.05
CA GLU A 2 -0.84 -4.56 -1.86
C GLU A 2 -2.09 -4.96 -1.04
N VAL A 3 -2.39 -4.29 0.08
CA VAL A 3 -3.60 -4.56 0.86
C VAL A 3 -4.89 -4.33 0.06
N ILE A 4 -4.95 -3.27 -0.74
CA ILE A 4 -6.11 -2.97 -1.59
C ILE A 4 -6.23 -4.02 -2.69
N ARG A 5 -5.11 -4.39 -3.34
CA ARG A 5 -5.08 -5.45 -4.35
C ARG A 5 -5.52 -6.79 -3.79
N GLY A 6 -5.04 -7.17 -2.60
CA GLY A 6 -5.44 -8.41 -1.94
C GLY A 6 -6.94 -8.43 -1.61
N ILE A 7 -7.51 -7.30 -1.19
CA ILE A 7 -8.95 -7.19 -0.98
C ILE A 7 -9.72 -7.27 -2.31
N ASP A 8 -9.24 -6.61 -3.37
CA ASP A 8 -9.84 -6.69 -4.70
C ASP A 8 -9.84 -8.13 -5.24
N MET A 9 -8.74 -8.88 -5.03
CA MET A 9 -8.64 -10.30 -5.39
C MET A 9 -9.65 -11.15 -4.60
N ILE A 10 -9.71 -11.01 -3.28
CA ILE A 10 -10.68 -11.75 -2.45
C ILE A 10 -12.12 -11.48 -2.90
N LYS A 11 -12.44 -10.22 -3.23
CA LYS A 11 -13.77 -9.88 -3.74
C LYS A 11 -14.08 -10.51 -5.08
N LYS A 12 -13.09 -10.59 -5.97
CA LYS A 12 -13.23 -11.18 -7.30
C LYS A 12 -13.35 -12.70 -7.22
N ASP A 13 -12.50 -13.36 -6.43
CA ASP A 13 -12.38 -14.82 -6.40
C ASP A 13 -13.52 -15.48 -5.61
N PHE A 14 -14.05 -14.80 -4.60
CA PHE A 14 -15.08 -15.35 -3.69
C PHE A 14 -16.43 -14.62 -3.79
N GLU A 15 -16.60 -13.71 -4.75
CA GLU A 15 -17.79 -12.83 -4.86
C GLU A 15 -18.22 -12.21 -3.52
N SER A 16 -17.22 -11.89 -2.68
CA SER A 16 -17.47 -11.62 -1.27
C SER A 16 -18.30 -10.34 -1.08
N PRO A 17 -19.42 -10.41 -0.34
CA PRO A 17 -20.20 -9.25 0.04
C PRO A 17 -19.36 -8.20 0.78
N ASP A 18 -19.63 -6.92 0.53
CA ASP A 18 -18.89 -5.81 1.14
C ASP A 18 -18.92 -5.84 2.67
N ILE A 19 -20.02 -6.30 3.26
CA ILE A 19 -20.12 -6.45 4.71
C ILE A 19 -19.07 -7.41 5.28
N LEU A 20 -18.80 -8.53 4.60
CA LEU A 20 -17.82 -9.51 5.07
C LEU A 20 -16.39 -8.97 4.94
N VAL A 21 -16.11 -8.31 3.82
CA VAL A 21 -14.79 -7.69 3.58
C VAL A 21 -14.51 -6.59 4.61
N THR A 22 -15.47 -5.69 4.81
CA THR A 22 -15.31 -4.53 5.70
C THR A 22 -15.39 -4.89 7.18
N ALA A 23 -16.04 -6.00 7.54
CA ALA A 23 -15.98 -6.57 8.89
C ALA A 23 -14.57 -7.11 9.22
N ARG A 24 -13.89 -7.73 8.24
CA ARG A 24 -12.52 -8.24 8.42
C ARG A 24 -11.49 -7.14 8.69
N PHE A 25 -11.77 -5.87 8.36
CA PHE A 25 -10.87 -4.76 8.70
C PHE A 25 -10.58 -4.64 10.19
N ASN A 26 -11.53 -5.06 11.03
CA ASN A 26 -11.34 -5.09 12.47
C ASN A 26 -10.17 -6.00 12.91
N ILE A 27 -9.87 -7.03 12.11
CA ILE A 27 -8.80 -8.01 12.35
C ILE A 27 -7.56 -7.65 11.53
N LEU A 28 -7.74 -7.20 10.28
CA LEU A 28 -6.64 -6.91 9.35
C LEU A 28 -5.88 -5.63 9.72
N PHE A 29 -6.57 -4.60 10.20
CA PHE A 29 -5.91 -3.37 10.60
C PHE A 29 -5.43 -3.47 12.03
N THR A 30 -4.19 -3.06 12.26
CA THR A 30 -3.56 -3.06 13.59
C THR A 30 -3.13 -1.65 13.99
N LYS A 31 -3.03 -1.42 15.31
CA LYS A 31 -2.50 -0.18 15.91
C LYS A 31 -3.19 1.09 15.37
N SER A 32 -2.45 1.96 14.68
CA SER A 32 -2.97 3.23 14.15
C SER A 32 -4.03 3.04 13.08
N ALA A 33 -3.91 2.00 12.25
CA ALA A 33 -4.89 1.70 11.22
C ALA A 33 -6.21 1.21 11.81
N HIS A 34 -6.13 0.40 12.87
CA HIS A 34 -7.32 -0.07 13.59
C HIS A 34 -8.09 1.10 14.21
N ARG A 35 -7.40 2.00 14.92
CA ARG A 35 -8.02 3.20 15.52
C ARG A 35 -8.68 4.10 14.47
N TRP A 36 -8.04 4.31 13.33
CA TRP A 36 -8.61 5.07 12.23
C TRP A 36 -9.88 4.41 11.67
N TYR A 37 -9.86 3.09 11.48
CA TYR A 37 -11.02 2.35 10.98
C TYR A 37 -12.21 2.42 11.93
N ILE A 38 -11.99 2.19 13.23
CA ILE A 38 -13.07 2.26 14.24
C ILE A 38 -13.68 3.66 14.28
N LYS A 39 -12.85 4.72 14.17
CA LYS A 39 -13.34 6.09 14.10
C LYS A 39 -14.24 6.31 12.89
N LEU A 40 -13.76 6.00 11.67
CA LEU A 40 -14.54 6.19 10.44
C LEU A 40 -15.83 5.34 10.43
N ARG A 41 -15.77 4.11 10.95
CA ARG A 41 -16.94 3.23 11.03
C ARG A 41 -18.00 3.74 12.02
N LYS A 42 -17.59 4.41 13.10
CA LYS A 42 -18.52 5.07 14.02
C LYS A 42 -19.16 6.31 13.38
N GLU A 43 -18.40 7.08 12.62
CA GLU A 43 -18.86 8.33 11.98
C GLU A 43 -19.78 8.10 10.79
N HIS A 44 -19.48 7.10 9.95
CA HIS A 44 -20.17 6.86 8.67
C HIS A 44 -20.98 5.55 8.64
N GLY A 45 -20.99 4.78 9.73
CA GLY A 45 -21.69 3.50 9.81
C GLY A 45 -21.07 2.43 8.91
N GLN A 46 -21.91 1.51 8.44
CA GLN A 46 -21.50 0.48 7.50
C GLN A 46 -21.44 1.06 6.08
N GLN A 47 -20.32 0.84 5.40
CA GLN A 47 -20.04 1.38 4.08
C GLN A 47 -19.49 0.30 3.15
N SER A 48 -19.66 0.51 1.84
CA SER A 48 -19.21 -0.40 0.77
C SER A 48 -17.68 -0.41 0.62
N TRP A 49 -17.15 -1.44 -0.05
CA TRP A 49 -15.72 -1.47 -0.41
C TRP A 49 -15.35 -0.32 -1.35
N THR A 50 -16.26 0.02 -2.27
CA THR A 50 -16.10 1.16 -3.19
C THR A 50 -15.96 2.49 -2.44
N TRP A 51 -16.57 2.61 -1.26
CA TRP A 51 -16.36 3.76 -0.37
C TRP A 51 -15.06 3.66 0.42
N TRP A 52 -14.73 2.49 0.99
CA TRP A 52 -13.52 2.33 1.82
C TRP A 52 -12.22 2.47 1.05
N LYS A 53 -12.16 1.95 -0.18
CA LYS A 53 -10.96 1.98 -1.03
C LYS A 53 -10.36 3.38 -1.18
N PRO A 54 -11.12 4.43 -1.60
CA PRO A 54 -10.57 5.79 -1.69
C PRO A 54 -10.20 6.38 -0.32
N GLN A 55 -10.88 6.03 0.78
CA GLN A 55 -10.51 6.52 2.12
C GLN A 55 -9.15 5.97 2.57
N ILE A 56 -8.89 4.69 2.30
CA ILE A 56 -7.61 4.04 2.59
C ILE A 56 -6.51 4.71 1.76
N ILE A 57 -6.75 4.93 0.46
CA ILE A 57 -5.80 5.64 -0.41
C ILE A 57 -5.52 7.04 0.13
N LYS A 58 -6.56 7.82 0.46
CA LYS A 58 -6.41 9.18 1.00
C LYS A 58 -5.62 9.21 2.32
N LYS A 59 -5.78 8.20 3.18
CA LYS A 59 -5.12 8.16 4.49
C LYS A 59 -3.65 7.75 4.40
N TRP A 60 -3.32 6.80 3.54
CA TRP A 60 -2.00 6.15 3.52
C TRP A 60 -1.22 6.27 2.21
N ALA A 61 -1.81 6.85 1.18
CA ALA A 61 -1.19 7.09 -0.12
C ALA A 61 -1.52 8.51 -0.64
N ASN A 62 -1.46 9.51 0.25
CA ASN A 62 -1.60 10.92 -0.12
C ASN A 62 -0.30 11.50 -0.71
N ASP A 63 -0.37 12.72 -1.26
CA ASP A 63 0.76 13.38 -1.92
C ASP A 63 1.98 13.53 -1.01
N ALA A 64 1.77 13.79 0.29
CA ALA A 64 2.86 13.86 1.26
C ALA A 64 3.56 12.51 1.45
N TRP A 65 2.81 11.41 1.48
CA TRP A 65 3.38 10.06 1.49
C TRP A 65 4.12 9.77 0.19
N ARG A 66 3.53 10.11 -0.96
CA ARG A 66 4.14 9.92 -2.28
C ARG A 66 5.49 10.65 -2.36
N PHE A 67 5.51 11.93 -2.02
CA PHE A 67 6.71 12.75 -1.96
C PHE A 67 7.77 12.16 -1.02
N LYS A 68 7.36 11.69 0.16
CA LYS A 68 8.29 11.06 1.11
C LYS A 68 8.91 9.78 0.53
N VAL A 69 8.14 8.94 -0.14
CA VAL A 69 8.63 7.69 -0.75
C VAL A 69 9.51 7.99 -1.96
N GLU A 70 9.12 8.93 -2.83
CA GLU A 70 9.94 9.41 -3.97
C GLU A 70 11.30 9.92 -3.48
N LYS A 71 11.31 10.84 -2.51
CA LYS A 71 12.55 11.36 -1.91
C LYS A 71 13.39 10.26 -1.27
N SER A 72 12.77 9.28 -0.61
CA SER A 72 13.48 8.16 0.01
C SER A 72 14.10 7.23 -1.04
N PHE A 73 13.47 7.06 -2.19
CA PHE A 73 14.01 6.33 -3.33
C PHE A 73 15.18 7.11 -3.96
N GLU A 74 14.98 8.38 -4.30
CA GLU A 74 15.99 9.21 -4.97
C GLU A 74 17.27 9.44 -4.14
N SER A 75 17.13 9.50 -2.80
CA SER A 75 18.28 9.67 -1.90
C SER A 75 18.96 8.37 -1.51
N ALA A 76 18.35 7.22 -1.77
CA ALA A 76 18.94 5.93 -1.44
C ALA A 76 20.03 5.57 -2.46
N LYS A 77 21.27 5.49 -1.98
CA LYS A 77 22.41 5.00 -2.76
C LYS A 77 22.91 3.71 -2.14
N PHE A 78 23.12 2.70 -2.97
CA PHE A 78 23.68 1.43 -2.52
C PHE A 78 25.15 1.63 -2.10
N ASN A 79 25.51 1.15 -0.91
CA ASN A 79 26.88 1.14 -0.40
C ASN A 79 27.31 -0.30 -0.14
N ALA A 80 28.25 -0.80 -0.95
CA ALA A 80 28.73 -2.18 -0.87
C ALA A 80 29.37 -2.57 0.47
N ASP A 81 29.89 -1.59 1.23
CA ASP A 81 30.54 -1.85 2.53
C ASP A 81 29.53 -1.90 3.68
N LYS A 82 28.33 -1.33 3.50
CA LYS A 82 27.35 -1.11 4.58
C LYS A 82 26.02 -1.81 4.35
N ASP A 83 25.59 -1.92 3.11
CA ASP A 83 24.28 -2.43 2.75
C ASP A 83 24.34 -3.91 2.39
N LYS A 84 23.26 -4.63 2.68
CA LYS A 84 23.06 -5.98 2.15
C LYS A 84 22.36 -5.87 0.81
N ASP A 85 22.93 -6.51 -0.21
CA ASP A 85 22.47 -6.46 -1.61
C ASP A 85 20.96 -6.69 -1.72
N LEU A 86 20.50 -7.92 -1.44
CA LEU A 86 19.11 -8.32 -1.65
C LEU A 86 18.11 -7.43 -0.89
N PRO A 87 18.25 -7.17 0.43
CA PRO A 87 17.34 -6.27 1.15
C PRO A 87 17.26 -4.87 0.55
N PHE A 88 18.37 -4.29 0.09
CA PHE A 88 18.37 -2.97 -0.52
C PHE A 88 17.54 -2.96 -1.81
N PHE A 89 17.83 -3.88 -2.73
CA PHE A 89 17.13 -3.95 -4.02
C PHE A 89 15.65 -4.28 -3.86
N PHE A 90 15.30 -5.19 -2.94
CA PHE A 90 13.90 -5.47 -2.62
C PHE A 90 13.18 -4.24 -2.08
N GLN A 91 13.79 -3.49 -1.17
CA GLN A 91 13.18 -2.27 -0.65
C GLN A 91 12.98 -1.20 -1.75
N GLN A 92 13.94 -1.03 -2.66
CA GLN A 92 13.76 -0.10 -3.79
C GLN A 92 12.65 -0.56 -4.74
N LYS A 93 12.57 -1.87 -5.02
CA LYS A 93 11.48 -2.47 -5.81
C LYS A 93 10.11 -2.18 -5.17
N GLU A 94 9.96 -2.43 -3.87
CA GLU A 94 8.71 -2.16 -3.13
C GLU A 94 8.29 -0.68 -3.22
N ARG A 95 9.23 0.25 -3.05
CA ARG A 95 8.96 1.70 -3.17
C ARG A 95 8.44 2.06 -4.57
N LEU A 96 9.11 1.58 -5.63
CA LEU A 96 8.71 1.85 -7.00
C LEU A 96 7.37 1.21 -7.36
N THR A 97 7.12 -0.03 -6.94
CA THR A 97 5.82 -0.69 -7.14
C THR A 97 4.70 0.03 -6.40
N ALA A 98 4.98 0.61 -5.23
CA ALA A 98 4.00 1.40 -4.48
C ALA A 98 3.70 2.76 -5.14
N LEU A 99 4.71 3.42 -5.73
CA LEU A 99 4.58 4.71 -6.43
C LEU A 99 3.97 4.57 -7.83
N TYR A 100 4.31 3.49 -8.54
CA TYR A 100 3.94 3.25 -9.93
C TYR A 100 3.43 1.80 -10.09
N PRO A 101 2.19 1.51 -9.68
CA PRO A 101 1.60 0.18 -9.69
C PRO A 101 1.61 -0.53 -11.06
N ASP A 102 1.56 0.26 -12.13
CA ASP A 102 1.45 -0.20 -13.52
C ASP A 102 2.80 -0.15 -14.27
N MET A 103 3.90 0.15 -13.57
CA MET A 103 5.22 0.16 -14.16
C MET A 103 5.71 -1.27 -14.42
N SER A 104 6.25 -1.51 -15.62
CA SER A 104 6.81 -2.83 -15.96
C SER A 104 8.03 -3.16 -15.09
N GLU A 105 8.24 -4.44 -14.85
CA GLU A 105 9.38 -4.93 -14.06
C GLU A 105 10.73 -4.48 -14.64
N PHE A 106 10.85 -4.46 -15.98
CA PHE A 106 12.00 -3.91 -16.67
C PHE A 106 12.28 -2.44 -16.30
N MET A 107 11.24 -1.60 -16.30
CA MET A 107 11.39 -0.18 -15.96
C MET A 107 11.71 0.03 -14.47
N ILE A 108 11.16 -0.82 -13.60
CA ILE A 108 11.52 -0.84 -12.18
C ILE A 108 13.01 -1.15 -12.02
N HIS A 109 13.50 -2.25 -12.59
CA HIS A 109 14.92 -2.61 -12.52
C HIS A 109 15.83 -1.52 -13.10
N ARG A 110 15.46 -0.95 -14.26
CA ARG A 110 16.21 0.16 -14.87
C ARG A 110 16.29 1.39 -13.98
N LYS A 111 15.25 1.69 -13.19
CA LYS A 111 15.26 2.81 -12.24
C LYS A 111 16.12 2.54 -11.03
N ILE A 112 16.18 1.30 -10.54
CA ILE A 112 17.00 0.96 -9.36
C ILE A 112 18.50 0.95 -9.69
N LEU A 113 18.85 0.57 -10.93
CA LEU A 113 20.25 0.48 -11.39
C LEU A 113 20.82 1.80 -11.93
N ARG A 114 20.02 2.86 -12.02
CA ARG A 114 20.43 4.20 -12.44
C ARG A 114 20.87 5.03 -11.25
#